data_AF-A0A6U9N3A3-F1
#
_entry.id   AF-A0A6U9N3A3-F1
#
_cell.length_a   1.000
_cell.length_b   1.000
_cell.length_c   1.000
_cell.angle_alpha   90.00
_cell.angle_beta   90.00
_cell.angle_gamma   90.00
#
_symmetry.space_group_name_H-M   'P 1'
#
loop_
_entity.id
_entity.type
_entity.pdbx_description
1 polymer ?
#
loop_
_entity_poly.entity_id
_entity_poly.type
_entity_poly.pdbx_seq_one_letter_code
_entity_poly.pdbx_strand_id
1 'polypeptide(L)'
;EGLVMWHAGLARADEHGRHDLNGEWAYLLGALGGWTKQVLGRLPVADLARLDFSRMQAWSRASPGAAPSWSRLSALPSGDAFARSLVTIGGISESSQEAGLWFHATMRLWYIPLVEGTKLILRTAQTLTGPWSSHVVYDLPERWSPEGDYFAYAVKAHPELAAEGEIVLTYNVNMINNPDMGRLFEAGEADAYVPQFLRLNVKG
;
A
#
# COMPACT_ATOMS: atom_id res chain seq x y z
N GLU A 1 -0.63 -19.75 8.26
CA GLU A 1 -1.37 -18.50 7.92
C GLU A 1 -0.56 -17.21 8.15
N GLY A 2 0.72 -17.29 8.55
CA GLY A 2 1.57 -16.14 8.88
C GLY A 2 2.54 -15.67 7.79
N LEU A 3 2.23 -15.83 6.50
CA LEU A 3 3.08 -15.29 5.43
C LEU A 3 2.89 -13.76 5.38
N VAL A 4 3.99 -13.02 5.45
CA VAL A 4 4.01 -11.57 5.26
C VAL A 4 4.80 -11.27 3.99
N MET A 5 4.16 -10.55 3.07
CA MET A 5 4.78 -10.06 1.85
C MET A 5 5.00 -8.57 2.02
N TRP A 6 6.24 -8.12 1.87
CA TRP A 6 6.61 -6.72 2.02
C TRP A 6 6.69 -6.04 0.67
N HIS A 7 5.98 -4.93 0.52
CA HIS A 7 6.11 -3.99 -0.58
C HIS A 7 6.88 -2.77 -0.07
N ALA A 8 7.94 -2.40 -0.78
CA ALA A 8 8.74 -1.25 -0.42
C ALA A 8 8.13 0.04 -1.00
N GLY A 9 8.00 1.07 -0.17
CA GLY A 9 7.75 2.44 -0.59
C GLY A 9 8.86 3.33 -0.02
N LEU A 10 9.66 3.94 -0.89
CA LEU A 10 10.66 4.91 -0.44
C LEU A 10 9.99 6.28 -0.32
N ALA A 11 9.76 6.73 0.91
CA ALA A 11 9.28 8.06 1.20
C ALA A 11 10.42 8.92 1.77
N ARG A 12 10.56 10.18 1.32
CA ARG A 12 11.50 11.16 1.88
C ARG A 12 10.91 11.87 3.11
N ALA A 13 10.30 11.11 4.00
CA ALA A 13 9.71 11.62 5.22
C ALA A 13 9.89 10.63 6.38
N ASP A 14 10.04 11.16 7.58
CA ASP A 14 10.09 10.36 8.79
C ASP A 14 8.69 9.91 9.24
N GLU A 15 8.63 9.08 10.28
CA GLU A 15 7.38 8.53 10.80
C GLU A 15 6.36 9.57 11.26
N HIS A 16 6.79 10.82 11.49
CA HIS A 16 5.97 11.96 11.91
C HIS A 16 5.58 12.88 10.72
N GLY A 17 5.88 12.48 9.48
CA GLY A 17 5.60 13.30 8.31
C GLY A 17 6.45 14.57 8.25
N ARG A 18 7.65 14.54 8.83
CA ARG A 18 8.66 15.59 8.67
C ARG A 18 9.61 15.18 7.55
N HIS A 19 10.13 16.17 6.84
CA HIS A 19 11.08 15.92 5.76
C HIS A 19 12.31 15.19 6.31
N ASP A 20 12.59 13.99 5.81
CA ASP A 20 13.79 13.24 6.17
C ASP A 20 14.85 13.48 5.10
N LEU A 21 15.73 14.46 5.36
CA LEU A 21 16.82 14.83 4.46
C LEU A 21 17.91 13.75 4.39
N ASN A 22 18.02 12.93 5.43
CA ASN A 22 19.02 11.88 5.52
C ASN A 22 18.51 10.57 4.91
N GLY A 23 17.18 10.43 4.75
CA GLY A 23 16.54 9.22 4.25
C GLY A 23 16.99 8.02 5.06
N GLU A 24 16.93 8.11 6.39
CA GLU A 24 17.57 7.11 7.25
C GLU A 24 16.89 5.75 7.13
N TRP A 25 15.58 5.75 6.85
CA TRP A 25 14.73 4.56 6.79
C TRP A 25 13.99 4.43 5.46
N ALA A 26 14.03 3.22 4.90
CA ALA A 26 13.06 2.76 3.93
C ALA A 26 11.86 2.16 4.69
N TYR A 27 10.67 2.69 4.47
CA TYR A 27 9.44 2.17 5.06
C TYR A 27 8.81 1.13 4.14
N LEU A 28 8.32 0.05 4.74
CA LEU A 28 7.83 -1.13 4.04
C LEU A 28 6.38 -1.35 4.46
N LEU A 29 5.49 -1.50 3.48
CA LEU A 29 4.11 -1.90 3.70
C LEU A 29 3.99 -3.39 3.43
N GLY A 30 3.69 -4.16 4.47
CA GLY A 30 3.45 -5.58 4.36
C GLY A 30 1.96 -5.92 4.31
N ALA A 31 1.62 -7.10 3.82
CA ALA A 31 0.28 -7.66 3.89
C ALA A 31 0.26 -8.95 4.75
N LEU A 32 -0.79 -9.13 5.57
CA LEU A 32 -0.99 -10.24 6.51
C LEU A 32 -2.43 -10.77 6.46
N GLY A 33 -2.64 -12.04 6.83
CA GLY A 33 -3.96 -12.60 7.13
C GLY A 33 -4.82 -12.79 5.88
N GLY A 34 -4.36 -13.65 4.97
CA GLY A 34 -4.96 -13.78 3.65
C GLY A 34 -4.78 -12.51 2.80
N TRP A 35 -3.73 -11.74 3.11
CA TRP A 35 -3.35 -10.51 2.41
C TRP A 35 -4.33 -9.34 2.54
N THR A 36 -5.17 -9.36 3.57
CA THR A 36 -6.22 -8.35 3.77
C THR A 36 -5.83 -7.24 4.75
N LYS A 37 -4.79 -7.44 5.55
CA LYS A 37 -4.35 -6.51 6.61
C LYS A 37 -2.99 -5.94 6.27
N GLN A 38 -2.82 -4.63 6.45
CA GLN A 38 -1.55 -3.94 6.20
C GLN A 38 -0.71 -3.88 7.48
N VAL A 39 0.58 -4.14 7.38
CA VAL A 39 1.55 -4.08 8.49
C VAL A 39 2.74 -3.21 8.09
N LEU A 40 3.50 -2.71 9.06
CA LEU A 40 4.63 -1.84 8.80
C LEU A 40 5.96 -2.49 9.15
N GLY A 41 6.92 -2.27 8.26
CA GLY A 41 8.33 -2.56 8.44
C GLY A 41 9.15 -1.31 8.15
N ARG A 42 10.38 -1.29 8.64
CA ARG A 42 11.38 -0.32 8.20
C ARG A 42 12.77 -0.92 8.22
N LEU A 43 13.62 -0.45 7.33
CA LEU A 43 15.02 -0.86 7.21
C LEU A 43 15.89 0.39 7.01
N PRO A 44 17.09 0.48 7.61
CA PRO A 44 17.97 1.59 7.28
C PRO A 44 18.30 1.60 5.78
N VAL A 45 18.24 2.75 5.11
CA VAL A 45 18.50 2.82 3.66
C VAL A 45 19.92 2.34 3.31
N ALA A 46 20.89 2.63 4.19
CA ALA A 46 22.26 2.15 4.05
C ALA A 46 22.37 0.61 4.05
N ASP A 47 21.46 -0.08 4.73
CA ASP A 47 21.44 -1.54 4.77
C ASP A 47 20.70 -2.12 3.57
N LEU A 48 19.63 -1.46 3.11
CA LEU A 48 18.92 -1.82 1.88
C LEU A 48 19.90 -1.85 0.69
N ALA A 49 20.77 -0.85 0.57
CA ALA A 49 21.79 -0.78 -0.48
C ALA A 49 22.80 -1.93 -0.45
N ARG A 50 22.95 -2.60 0.71
CA ARG A 50 23.84 -3.76 0.91
C ARG A 50 23.08 -5.08 0.97
N LEU A 51 21.75 -5.05 0.82
CA LEU A 51 20.86 -6.20 1.03
C LEU A 51 21.04 -6.84 2.42
N ASP A 52 21.38 -6.03 3.43
CA ASP A 52 21.46 -6.46 4.82
C ASP A 52 20.11 -6.21 5.50
N PHE A 53 19.46 -7.27 5.99
CA PHE A 53 18.16 -7.18 6.67
C PHE A 53 18.28 -7.40 8.18
N SER A 54 19.49 -7.53 8.73
CA SER A 54 19.73 -7.84 10.15
C SER A 54 19.19 -6.76 11.10
N ARG A 55 19.11 -5.51 10.63
CA ARG A 55 18.59 -4.37 11.40
C ARG A 55 17.15 -4.00 11.03
N MET A 56 16.47 -4.81 10.22
CA MET A 56 15.06 -4.58 9.88
C MET A 56 14.19 -4.58 11.15
N GLN A 57 13.24 -3.66 11.19
CA GLN A 57 12.28 -3.51 12.27
C GLN A 57 10.86 -3.67 11.74
N ALA A 58 9.96 -4.13 12.61
CA ALA A 58 8.52 -4.16 12.35
C ALA A 58 7.76 -3.44 13.46
N TRP A 59 6.67 -2.79 13.06
CA TRP A 59 5.72 -2.18 13.98
C TRP A 59 4.92 -3.28 14.66
N SER A 60 5.11 -3.42 15.97
CA SER A 60 4.70 -4.62 16.71
C SER A 60 4.36 -4.31 18.16
N ARG A 61 3.75 -5.29 18.86
CA ARG A 61 3.58 -5.29 20.31
C ARG A 61 4.35 -6.46 20.89
N ALA A 62 5.09 -6.19 21.96
CA ALA A 62 5.81 -7.23 22.70
C ALA A 62 4.86 -8.24 23.37
N SER A 63 3.66 -7.80 23.75
CA SER A 63 2.62 -8.64 24.35
C SER A 63 1.23 -8.03 24.12
N PRO A 64 0.15 -8.83 24.29
CA PRO A 64 -1.21 -8.30 24.27
C PRO A 64 -1.37 -7.15 25.27
N GLY A 65 -1.90 -6.02 24.83
CA GLY A 65 -2.10 -4.82 25.66
C GLY A 65 -0.90 -3.87 25.76
N ALA A 66 0.31 -4.30 25.40
CA ALA A 66 1.47 -3.40 25.35
C ALA A 66 1.27 -2.31 24.28
N ALA A 67 1.87 -1.13 24.52
CA ALA A 67 1.93 -0.09 23.51
C ALA A 67 2.75 -0.58 22.30
N PRO A 68 2.31 -0.31 21.06
CA PRO A 68 3.09 -0.61 19.87
C PRO A 68 4.46 0.09 19.86
N SER A 69 5.47 -0.58 19.31
CA SER A 69 6.81 -0.02 19.11
C SER A 69 7.53 -0.67 17.92
N TRP A 70 8.61 -0.05 17.49
CA TRP A 70 9.51 -0.62 16.48
C TRP A 70 10.44 -1.66 17.12
N SER A 71 10.23 -2.93 16.76
CA SER A 71 11.04 -4.04 17.27
C SER A 71 11.89 -4.62 16.15
N ARG A 72 13.14 -4.99 16.44
CA ARG A 72 13.97 -5.75 15.48
C ARG A 72 13.30 -7.08 15.16
N LEU A 73 13.32 -7.50 13.90
CA LEU A 73 12.75 -8.78 13.50
C LEU A 73 13.34 -9.96 14.29
N SER A 74 14.65 -9.92 14.58
CA SER A 74 15.34 -10.95 15.36
C SER A 74 14.90 -11.03 16.82
N ALA A 75 14.23 -10.01 17.35
CA ALA A 75 13.70 -9.97 18.71
C ALA A 75 12.21 -10.36 18.78
N LEU A 76 11.56 -10.53 17.63
CA LEU A 76 10.17 -10.94 17.55
C LEU A 76 10.06 -12.48 17.56
N PRO A 77 8.95 -13.03 18.06
CA PRO A 77 8.70 -14.46 17.99
C PRO A 77 8.61 -14.93 16.54
N SER A 78 8.75 -16.23 16.30
CA SER A 78 8.62 -16.85 14.97
C SER A 78 7.22 -17.44 14.72
N GLY A 79 6.93 -17.81 13.47
CA GLY A 79 5.69 -18.52 13.10
C GLY A 79 4.43 -17.69 13.36
N ASP A 80 3.34 -18.30 13.81
CA ASP A 80 2.07 -17.58 14.00
C ASP A 80 2.14 -16.54 15.13
N ALA A 81 3.04 -16.72 16.10
CA ALA A 81 3.28 -15.72 17.14
C ALA A 81 3.91 -14.45 16.56
N PHE A 82 4.73 -14.56 15.51
CA PHE A 82 5.23 -13.41 14.75
C PHE A 82 4.06 -12.58 14.21
N ALA A 83 3.19 -13.22 13.43
CA ALA A 83 2.05 -12.57 12.80
C ALA A 83 1.13 -11.88 13.84
N ARG A 84 0.89 -12.53 14.99
CA ARG A 84 0.09 -11.96 16.08
C ARG A 84 0.76 -10.78 16.79
N SER A 85 2.09 -10.66 16.71
CA SER A 85 2.81 -9.53 17.30
C SER A 85 2.74 -8.27 16.44
N LEU A 86 2.47 -8.39 15.14
CA LEU A 86 2.43 -7.25 14.23
C LEU A 86 1.18 -6.40 14.45
N VAL A 87 1.35 -5.09 14.37
CA VAL A 87 0.25 -4.14 14.49
C VAL A 87 -0.21 -3.73 13.11
N THR A 88 -1.50 -3.91 12.86
CA THR A 88 -2.11 -3.56 11.58
C THR A 88 -2.35 -2.06 11.49
N ILE A 89 -2.13 -1.50 10.30
CA ILE A 89 -2.45 -0.11 9.96
C ILE A 89 -3.44 -0.07 8.80
N GLY A 90 -3.97 1.12 8.48
CA GLY A 90 -4.83 1.34 7.33
C GLY A 90 -6.23 0.69 7.41
N GLY A 91 -6.43 -0.40 8.15
CA GLY A 91 -7.68 -1.18 8.15
C GLY A 91 -7.59 -2.44 7.29
N ILE A 92 -8.73 -3.06 6.98
CA ILE A 92 -8.81 -4.32 6.22
C ILE A 92 -9.24 -4.01 4.78
N SER A 93 -8.55 -4.57 3.78
CA SER A 93 -8.93 -4.45 2.36
C SER A 93 -8.39 -5.64 1.57
N GLU A 94 -9.19 -6.20 0.67
CA GLU A 94 -8.80 -7.29 -0.24
C GLU A 94 -7.67 -6.89 -1.20
N SER A 95 -7.53 -5.58 -1.47
CA SER A 95 -6.45 -5.02 -2.29
C SER A 95 -5.15 -4.78 -1.53
N SER A 96 -5.08 -5.12 -0.23
CA SER A 96 -3.89 -4.84 0.59
C SER A 96 -2.64 -5.60 0.11
N GLN A 97 -2.82 -6.70 -0.61
CA GLN A 97 -1.73 -7.52 -1.14
C GLN A 97 -0.86 -6.81 -2.16
N GLU A 98 -1.35 -5.75 -2.81
CA GLU A 98 -0.63 -4.98 -3.82
C GLU A 98 -0.56 -3.50 -3.46
N ALA A 99 -0.94 -3.14 -2.23
CA ALA A 99 -0.94 -1.76 -1.81
C ALA A 99 0.47 -1.17 -1.78
N GLY A 100 0.58 0.12 -2.10
CA GLY A 100 1.79 0.91 -1.90
C GLY A 100 1.63 1.88 -0.73
N LEU A 101 2.74 2.24 -0.09
CA LEU A 101 2.77 3.28 0.93
C LEU A 101 3.57 4.47 0.40
N TRP A 102 2.97 5.65 0.51
CA TRP A 102 3.52 6.87 -0.06
C TRP A 102 3.37 8.04 0.91
N PHE A 103 4.19 9.08 0.70
CA PHE A 103 4.10 10.32 1.44
C PHE A 103 3.95 11.50 0.47
N HIS A 104 3.00 12.38 0.74
CA HIS A 104 2.80 13.60 -0.03
C HIS A 104 3.45 14.78 0.68
N ALA A 105 4.52 15.34 0.10
CA ALA A 105 5.34 16.36 0.75
C ALA A 105 4.58 17.64 1.11
N THR A 106 3.79 18.20 0.18
CA THR A 106 3.07 19.48 0.39
C THR A 106 2.01 19.37 1.50
N MET A 107 1.16 18.35 1.43
CA MET A 107 0.13 18.10 2.44
C MET A 107 0.64 17.48 3.73
N ARG A 108 1.87 16.98 3.73
CA ARG A 108 2.51 16.29 4.85
C ARG A 108 1.68 15.12 5.38
N LEU A 109 1.19 14.28 4.47
CA LEU A 109 0.40 13.10 4.80
C LEU A 109 0.96 11.82 4.19
N TRP A 110 0.85 10.74 4.94
CA TRP A 110 1.00 9.39 4.45
C TRP A 110 -0.28 8.95 3.76
N TYR A 111 -0.16 8.20 2.67
CA TYR A 111 -1.30 7.64 1.97
C TYR A 111 -1.03 6.25 1.38
N ILE A 112 -2.11 5.48 1.30
CA ILE A 112 -2.16 4.14 0.72
C ILE A 112 -3.33 4.10 -0.27
N PRO A 113 -3.06 4.07 -1.58
CA PRO A 113 -4.10 3.93 -2.59
C PRO A 113 -4.57 2.48 -2.69
N LEU A 114 -5.88 2.28 -2.81
CA LEU A 114 -6.53 0.97 -2.89
C LEU A 114 -7.73 1.01 -3.84
N VAL A 115 -8.12 -0.16 -4.34
CA VAL A 115 -9.48 -0.40 -4.86
C VAL A 115 -10.28 -1.13 -3.78
N GLU A 116 -11.52 -0.68 -3.54
CA GLU A 116 -12.52 -1.38 -2.74
C GLU A 116 -13.82 -1.44 -3.54
N GLY A 117 -14.18 -2.64 -4.03
CA GLY A 117 -15.30 -2.82 -4.94
C GLY A 117 -15.11 -2.01 -6.24
N THR A 118 -16.07 -1.14 -6.55
CA THR A 118 -16.03 -0.26 -7.72
C THR A 118 -15.42 1.12 -7.43
N LYS A 119 -14.69 1.28 -6.32
CA LYS A 119 -14.18 2.57 -5.86
C LYS A 119 -12.68 2.55 -5.69
N LEU A 120 -12.02 3.61 -6.13
CA LEU A 120 -10.67 3.95 -5.73
C LEU A 120 -10.73 4.79 -4.47
N ILE A 121 -9.99 4.36 -3.46
CA ILE A 121 -9.88 5.06 -2.18
C ILE A 121 -8.43 5.43 -1.89
N LEU A 122 -8.26 6.50 -1.12
CA LEU A 122 -7.02 6.80 -0.44
C LEU A 122 -7.24 6.61 1.06
N ARG A 123 -6.42 5.76 1.67
CA ARG A 123 -6.28 5.77 3.12
C ARG A 123 -5.19 6.75 3.48
N THR A 124 -5.43 7.65 4.43
CA THR A 124 -4.48 8.73 4.77
C THR A 124 -4.24 8.85 6.27
N ALA A 125 -3.04 9.26 6.66
CA ALA A 125 -2.69 9.56 8.05
C ALA A 125 -1.61 10.66 8.12
N GLN A 126 -1.60 11.44 9.20
CA GLN A 126 -0.52 12.43 9.43
C GLN A 126 0.78 11.77 9.91
N THR A 127 0.64 10.70 10.68
CA THR A 127 1.73 9.86 11.19
C THR A 127 1.65 8.49 10.54
N LEU A 128 2.80 7.87 10.28
CA LEU A 128 2.87 6.59 9.58
C LEU A 128 2.06 5.49 10.30
N THR A 129 2.03 5.53 11.63
CA THR A 129 1.35 4.54 12.47
C THR A 129 -0.14 4.85 12.70
N GLY A 130 -0.65 5.92 12.09
CA GLY A 130 -2.05 6.34 12.19
C GLY A 130 -2.33 7.29 13.35
N PRO A 131 -3.60 7.67 13.56
CA PRO A 131 -4.80 7.05 12.99
C PRO A 131 -4.94 7.26 11.47
N TRP A 132 -5.53 6.27 10.80
CA TRP A 132 -5.79 6.28 9.36
C TRP A 132 -7.27 6.59 9.08
N SER A 133 -7.52 7.43 8.08
CA SER A 133 -8.86 7.76 7.54
C SER A 133 -9.00 7.23 6.12
N SER A 134 -10.22 7.04 5.62
CA SER A 134 -10.50 6.53 4.28
C SER A 134 -11.30 7.56 3.48
N HIS A 135 -10.90 7.78 2.23
CA HIS A 135 -11.49 8.76 1.33
C HIS A 135 -11.74 8.12 -0.03
N VAL A 136 -12.99 8.12 -0.50
CA VAL A 136 -13.29 7.78 -1.89
C VAL A 136 -12.82 8.94 -2.76
N VAL A 137 -11.99 8.63 -3.75
CA VAL A 137 -11.41 9.63 -4.65
C VAL A 137 -11.87 9.48 -6.09
N TYR A 138 -12.38 8.30 -6.47
CA TYR A 138 -12.86 8.04 -7.82
C TYR A 138 -13.78 6.81 -7.85
N ASP A 139 -14.87 6.92 -8.61
CA ASP A 139 -15.72 5.80 -8.97
C ASP A 139 -15.23 5.20 -10.29
N LEU A 140 -15.01 3.89 -10.31
CA LEU A 140 -14.61 3.20 -11.52
C LEU A 140 -15.71 3.28 -12.59
N PRO A 141 -15.36 3.42 -13.88
CA PRO A 141 -16.31 3.29 -14.97
C PRO A 141 -17.14 2.00 -14.85
N GLU A 142 -18.45 2.09 -15.13
CA GLU A 142 -19.39 0.97 -15.02
C GLU A 142 -18.94 -0.27 -15.80
N ARG A 143 -18.29 -0.07 -16.97
CA ARG A 143 -17.77 -1.19 -17.76
C ARG A 143 -16.76 -2.07 -17.03
N TRP A 144 -16.11 -1.55 -15.99
CA TRP A 144 -15.13 -2.25 -15.15
C TRP A 144 -15.75 -2.91 -13.92
N SER A 145 -17.08 -3.00 -13.87
CA SER A 145 -17.76 -3.62 -12.75
C SER A 145 -17.69 -5.16 -12.80
N PRO A 146 -17.87 -5.81 -11.64
CA PRO A 146 -17.99 -7.26 -11.58
C PRO A 146 -19.15 -7.82 -12.43
N GLU A 147 -20.22 -7.06 -12.65
CA GLU A 147 -21.33 -7.44 -13.53
C GLU A 147 -20.92 -7.55 -15.00
N GLY A 148 -19.87 -6.83 -15.41
CA GLY A 148 -19.25 -6.96 -16.73
C GLY A 148 -18.19 -8.07 -16.82
N ASP A 149 -18.04 -8.87 -15.75
CA ASP A 149 -16.95 -9.81 -15.50
C ASP A 149 -15.57 -9.13 -15.43
N TYR A 150 -15.47 -7.96 -14.78
CA TYR A 150 -14.17 -7.32 -14.53
C TYR A 150 -13.94 -6.98 -13.07
N PHE A 151 -12.67 -6.84 -12.72
CA PHE A 151 -12.24 -6.29 -11.45
C PHE A 151 -11.03 -5.38 -11.65
N ALA A 152 -10.95 -4.34 -10.83
CA ALA A 152 -9.78 -3.46 -10.78
C ALA A 152 -8.85 -3.85 -9.63
N TYR A 153 -7.54 -3.67 -9.84
CA TYR A 153 -6.51 -4.10 -8.89
C TYR A 153 -5.22 -3.28 -9.06
N ALA A 154 -4.20 -3.59 -8.26
CA ALA A 154 -2.86 -3.01 -8.33
C ALA A 154 -2.81 -1.48 -8.40
N VAL A 155 -3.53 -0.77 -7.52
CA VAL A 155 -3.44 0.69 -7.50
C VAL A 155 -2.06 1.14 -7.05
N LYS A 156 -1.38 1.93 -7.86
CA LYS A 156 -0.04 2.48 -7.58
C LYS A 156 -0.04 3.99 -7.72
N ALA A 157 0.73 4.65 -6.86
CA ALA A 157 1.00 6.08 -7.00
C ALA A 157 2.31 6.28 -7.77
N HIS A 158 2.37 7.40 -8.49
CA HIS A 158 3.46 7.77 -9.38
C HIS A 158 3.92 9.21 -9.08
N PRO A 159 4.60 9.44 -7.94
CA PRO A 159 5.08 10.78 -7.58
C PRO A 159 6.04 11.36 -8.63
N GLU A 160 6.73 10.53 -9.41
CA GLU A 160 7.61 10.93 -10.51
C GLU A 160 6.87 11.55 -11.71
N LEU A 161 5.56 11.31 -11.82
CA LEU A 161 4.69 11.86 -12.87
C LEU A 161 3.81 13.01 -12.38
N ALA A 162 3.79 13.26 -11.07
CA ALA A 162 2.92 14.21 -10.42
C ALA A 162 3.50 15.63 -10.45
N ALA A 163 2.64 16.60 -10.77
CA ALA A 163 2.93 18.01 -10.50
C ALA A 163 2.80 18.33 -8.99
N GLU A 164 3.19 19.53 -8.60
CA GLU A 164 2.97 20.00 -7.23
C GLU A 164 1.46 20.05 -6.91
N GLY A 165 1.05 19.48 -5.77
CA GLY A 165 -0.35 19.39 -5.37
C GLY A 165 -1.16 18.33 -6.12
N GLU A 166 -0.49 17.45 -6.87
CA GLU A 166 -1.14 16.36 -7.60
C GLU A 166 -0.79 15.00 -6.99
N ILE A 167 -1.74 14.07 -7.03
CA ILE A 167 -1.48 12.64 -6.89
C ILE A 167 -1.82 11.99 -8.22
N VAL A 168 -0.83 11.35 -8.85
CA VAL A 168 -1.02 10.51 -10.04
C VAL A 168 -1.10 9.07 -9.60
N LEU A 169 -2.19 8.41 -9.94
CA LEU A 169 -2.42 7.00 -9.69
C LEU A 169 -2.54 6.23 -11.01
N THR A 170 -2.17 4.96 -10.98
CA THR A 170 -2.62 3.97 -11.95
C THR A 170 -3.36 2.85 -11.26
N TYR A 171 -4.25 2.18 -11.99
CA TYR A 171 -4.82 0.91 -11.60
C TYR A 171 -4.94 0.02 -12.84
N ASN A 172 -4.97 -1.29 -12.63
CA ASN A 172 -5.19 -2.24 -13.71
C ASN A 172 -6.62 -2.79 -13.64
N VAL A 173 -7.11 -3.28 -14.77
CA VAL A 173 -8.39 -4.00 -14.86
C VAL A 173 -8.14 -5.35 -15.49
N ASN A 174 -8.75 -6.39 -14.95
CA ASN A 174 -8.71 -7.73 -15.52
C ASN A 174 -10.09 -8.38 -15.47
N MET A 175 -10.26 -9.48 -16.21
CA MET A 175 -11.51 -10.21 -16.27
C MET A 175 -11.63 -11.22 -15.13
N ILE A 176 -12.84 -11.34 -14.60
CA ILE A 176 -13.23 -12.40 -13.65
C ILE A 176 -13.62 -13.64 -14.48
N ASN A 177 -13.32 -14.83 -13.95
CA ASN A 177 -13.81 -16.11 -14.51
C ASN A 177 -13.42 -16.40 -15.97
N ASN A 178 -12.36 -15.79 -16.49
CA ASN A 178 -11.87 -16.04 -17.84
C ASN A 178 -10.50 -16.74 -17.85
N PRO A 179 -10.46 -18.08 -17.76
CA PRO A 179 -9.21 -18.82 -17.54
C PRO A 179 -8.26 -18.82 -18.75
N ASP A 180 -8.76 -18.60 -19.97
CA ASP A 180 -7.95 -18.61 -21.19
C ASP A 180 -7.54 -17.22 -21.66
N MET A 181 -8.05 -16.16 -21.01
CA MET A 181 -7.80 -14.75 -21.34
C MET A 181 -8.17 -14.38 -22.78
N GLY A 182 -8.90 -15.24 -23.51
CA GLY A 182 -9.18 -15.10 -24.95
C GLY A 182 -9.96 -13.84 -25.28
N ARG A 183 -10.94 -13.49 -24.42
CA ARG A 183 -11.74 -12.27 -24.53
C ARG A 183 -10.88 -10.99 -24.53
N LEU A 184 -9.70 -10.95 -23.89
CA LEU A 184 -8.82 -9.76 -23.97
C LEU A 184 -8.36 -9.43 -25.39
N PHE A 185 -8.44 -10.40 -26.30
CA PHE A 185 -8.05 -10.24 -27.70
C PHE A 185 -9.25 -9.96 -28.64
N GLU A 186 -10.46 -9.83 -28.09
CA GLU A 186 -11.66 -9.50 -28.86
C GLU A 186 -11.73 -8.00 -29.21
N ALA A 187 -12.52 -7.67 -30.24
CA ALA A 187 -12.73 -6.29 -30.64
C ALA A 187 -13.43 -5.50 -29.52
N GLY A 188 -12.82 -4.39 -29.09
CA GLY A 188 -13.33 -3.56 -27.99
C GLY A 188 -12.69 -3.84 -26.63
N GLU A 189 -11.81 -4.85 -26.54
CA GLU A 189 -11.16 -5.27 -25.29
C GLU A 189 -9.70 -4.83 -25.19
N ALA A 190 -9.20 -4.10 -26.21
CA ALA A 190 -7.81 -3.65 -26.29
C ALA A 190 -7.39 -2.68 -25.17
N ASP A 191 -8.36 -2.11 -24.44
CA ASP A 191 -8.13 -1.24 -23.30
C ASP A 191 -8.41 -1.93 -21.95
N ALA A 192 -8.74 -3.23 -21.96
CA ALA A 192 -8.68 -4.10 -20.81
C ALA A 192 -7.23 -4.60 -20.62
N TYR A 193 -6.82 -4.85 -19.37
CA TYR A 193 -5.46 -5.28 -19.01
C TYR A 193 -4.32 -4.31 -19.39
N VAL A 194 -4.63 -3.02 -19.49
CA VAL A 194 -3.63 -1.94 -19.53
C VAL A 194 -3.81 -0.99 -18.34
N PRO A 195 -2.73 -0.33 -17.86
CA PRO A 195 -2.84 0.64 -16.78
C PRO A 195 -3.75 1.80 -17.13
N GLN A 196 -4.72 2.09 -16.26
CA GLN A 196 -5.63 3.21 -16.33
C GLN A 196 -5.08 4.35 -15.47
N PHE A 197 -4.90 5.54 -16.05
CA PHE A 197 -4.34 6.70 -15.33
C PHE A 197 -5.45 7.53 -14.68
N LEU A 198 -5.19 7.96 -13.45
CA LEU A 198 -6.03 8.89 -12.70
C LEU A 198 -5.16 10.02 -12.14
N ARG A 199 -5.57 11.26 -12.37
CA ARG A 199 -4.89 12.46 -11.88
C ARG A 199 -5.79 13.17 -10.89
N LEU A 200 -5.33 13.28 -9.64
CA LEU A 200 -6.07 13.88 -8.54
C LEU A 200 -5.43 15.20 -8.17
N ASN A 201 -6.18 16.30 -8.29
CA ASN A 201 -5.78 17.58 -7.75
C ASN A 201 -6.10 17.62 -6.26
N VAL A 202 -5.09 17.83 -5.43
CA VAL A 202 -5.29 17.93 -3.99
C VAL A 202 -5.30 19.39 -3.57
N LYS A 203 -6.49 19.85 -3.17
CA LYS A 203 -6.67 21.19 -2.64
C LYS A 203 -6.20 21.19 -1.19
N GLY A 204 -5.23 22.06 -0.88
CA GLY A 204 -4.75 22.30 0.49
C GLY A 204 -5.78 22.99 1.37
#